data_AF-A0A962SBV8-F1
#
_entry.id   AF-A0A962SBV8-F1
#
_cell.length_a   1.000
_cell.length_b   1.000
_cell.length_c   1.000
_cell.angle_alpha   90.00
_cell.angle_beta   90.00
_cell.angle_gamma   90.00
#
_symmetry.space_group_name_H-M   'P 1'
#
loop_
_entity.id
_entity.type
_entity.pdbx_description
1 polymer ?
#
loop_
_entity_poly.entity_id
_entity_poly.type
_entity_poly.pdbx_seq_one_letter_code
_entity_poly.pdbx_strand_id
1 'polypeptide(L)'
;LLNRFGGEGLYILDEPEAALSPTRQMAMLTRMHQLVQKRSQFVIATHSPIVMAYPDSVIYQLGSNGAQEIQYEDTEHYQVTRNFLNSREQSLEVLLSDEGDG
;
A
#
# COMPACT_ATOMS: atom_id res chain seq x y z
N LEU A 1 15.43 8.76 -9.27
CA LEU A 1 13.96 8.98 -9.21
C LEU A 1 13.55 10.27 -8.47
N LEU A 2 14.31 10.74 -7.47
CA LEU A 2 13.96 11.87 -6.58
C LEU A 2 13.98 13.31 -7.16
N ASN A 3 14.41 13.54 -8.40
CA ASN A 3 14.60 14.90 -8.96
C ASN A 3 13.58 15.30 -10.06
N ARG A 4 12.55 14.49 -10.33
CA ARG A 4 11.63 14.74 -11.46
C ARG A 4 10.20 15.12 -11.06
N PHE A 5 9.96 15.34 -9.77
CA PHE A 5 8.65 15.71 -9.25
C PHE A 5 8.58 17.22 -9.00
N GLY A 6 7.83 17.95 -9.84
CA GLY A 6 7.44 19.34 -9.65
C GLY A 6 6.04 19.48 -9.05
N GLY A 7 5.65 20.70 -8.66
CA GLY A 7 4.24 20.99 -8.36
C GLY A 7 3.36 20.91 -9.61
N GLU A 8 2.04 20.92 -9.42
CA GLU A 8 1.03 20.95 -10.49
C GLU A 8 1.11 19.76 -11.48
N GLY A 9 1.64 18.62 -11.02
CA GLY A 9 1.82 17.41 -11.83
C GLY A 9 0.79 16.32 -11.54
N LEU A 10 0.50 15.49 -12.54
CA LEU A 10 -0.16 14.19 -12.36
C LEU A 10 0.90 13.09 -12.40
N TYR A 11 0.97 12.30 -11.34
CA TYR A 11 1.93 11.20 -11.21
C TYR A 11 1.18 9.87 -11.20
N ILE A 12 1.57 8.99 -12.12
CA ILE A 12 1.07 7.62 -12.19
C ILE A 12 2.25 6.72 -11.81
N LEU A 13 2.09 5.95 -10.75
CA LEU A 13 3.13 5.08 -10.21
C LEU A 13 2.61 3.65 -10.16
N ASP A 14 3.45 2.71 -10.57
CA ASP A 14 3.17 1.28 -10.52
C ASP A 14 4.17 0.64 -9.57
N GLU A 15 3.66 0.05 -8.49
CA GLU A 15 4.39 -0.57 -7.38
C GLU A 15 5.66 0.20 -6.93
N PRO A 16 5.55 1.51 -6.61
CA PRO A 16 6.71 2.33 -6.23
C PRO A 16 7.46 1.83 -4.98
N GLU A 17 6.83 0.97 -4.18
CA GLU A 17 7.37 0.34 -2.99
C GLU A 17 8.31 -0.85 -3.26
N ALA A 18 8.31 -1.45 -4.45
CA ALA A 18 8.94 -2.76 -4.70
C ALA A 18 10.44 -2.79 -4.35
N ALA A 19 11.14 -1.64 -4.46
CA ALA A 19 12.55 -1.50 -4.11
C ALA A 19 12.78 -0.72 -2.78
N LEU A 20 11.73 -0.40 -2.04
CA LEU A 20 11.78 0.47 -0.86
C LEU A 20 11.60 -0.35 0.43
N SER A 21 12.49 -0.13 1.39
CA SER A 21 12.24 -0.58 2.76
C SER A 21 11.04 0.17 3.36
N PRO A 22 10.39 -0.35 4.42
CA PRO A 22 9.27 0.34 5.08
C PRO A 22 9.57 1.80 5.42
N THR A 23 10.76 2.10 5.94
CA THR A 23 11.20 3.47 6.21
C THR A 23 11.29 4.35 4.96
N ARG A 24 11.74 3.79 3.84
CA ARG A 24 11.78 4.51 2.56
C ARG A 24 10.37 4.75 2.00
N GLN A 25 9.41 3.84 2.25
CA GLN A 25 8.00 4.04 1.91
C GLN A 25 7.38 5.19 2.75
N MET A 26 7.68 5.26 4.05
CA MET A 26 7.27 6.41 4.89
C MET A 26 7.87 7.75 4.41
N ALA A 27 9.13 7.73 3.97
CA ALA A 27 9.75 8.91 3.37
C ALA A 27 9.06 9.31 2.05
N MET A 28 8.64 8.33 1.24
CA MET A 28 7.85 8.56 0.03
C MET A 28 6.51 9.22 0.36
N LEU A 29 5.76 8.76 1.38
CA LEU A 29 4.52 9.40 1.82
C LEU A 29 4.72 10.89 2.15
N THR A 30 5.78 11.20 2.89
CA THR A 30 6.14 12.59 3.22
C THR A 30 6.34 13.43 1.95
N ARG A 31 7.01 12.87 0.94
CA ARG A 31 7.24 13.56 -0.34
C ARG A 31 5.97 13.70 -1.16
N MET A 32 5.15 12.66 -1.25
CA MET A 32 3.83 12.72 -1.89
C MET A 32 2.99 13.82 -1.25
N HIS A 33 2.93 13.87 0.08
CA HIS A 33 2.19 14.90 0.79
C HIS A 33 2.65 16.31 0.41
N GLN A 34 3.97 16.57 0.39
CA GLN A 34 4.52 17.86 -0.05
C GLN A 34 4.12 18.24 -1.49
N LEU A 35 4.01 17.27 -2.39
CA LEU A 35 3.63 17.48 -3.79
C LEU A 35 2.13 17.69 -3.94
N VAL A 36 1.30 16.97 -3.18
CA VAL A 36 -0.15 17.19 -3.10
C VAL A 36 -0.46 18.61 -2.63
N GLN A 37 0.23 19.10 -1.60
CA GLN A 37 0.12 20.50 -1.15
C GLN A 37 0.53 21.52 -2.24
N LYS A 38 1.32 21.08 -3.23
CA LYS A 38 1.68 21.86 -4.42
C LYS A 38 0.80 21.53 -5.63
N ARG A 39 -0.47 21.13 -5.39
CA ARG A 39 -1.48 20.82 -6.41
C ARG A 39 -1.12 19.64 -7.33
N SER A 40 -0.29 18.73 -6.84
CA SER A 40 -0.03 17.49 -7.58
C SER A 40 -1.07 16.43 -7.25
N GLN A 41 -1.34 15.54 -8.21
CA GLN A 41 -2.24 14.41 -8.07
C GLN A 41 -1.48 13.11 -8.27
N PHE A 42 -1.90 12.05 -7.57
CA PHE A 42 -1.27 10.75 -7.63
C PHE A 42 -2.31 9.67 -7.94
N VAL A 43 -1.96 8.78 -8.86
CA VAL A 43 -2.63 7.51 -9.12
C VAL A 43 -1.59 6.43 -8.92
N ILE A 44 -1.80 5.54 -7.96
CA ILE A 44 -0.79 4.56 -7.54
C ILE A 44 -1.41 3.17 -7.54
N ALA A 45 -0.81 2.24 -8.28
CA ALA A 45 -1.00 0.81 -8.06
C ALA A 45 0.02 0.38 -6.99
N THR A 46 -0.46 -0.24 -5.91
CA THR A 46 0.37 -0.59 -4.76
C THR A 46 -0.22 -1.78 -4.00
N HIS A 47 0.67 -2.61 -3.46
CA HIS A 47 0.39 -3.66 -2.50
C HIS A 47 0.82 -3.26 -1.08
N SER A 48 1.41 -2.07 -0.91
CA SER A 48 1.92 -1.61 0.38
C SER A 48 0.80 -1.02 1.25
N PRO A 49 0.51 -1.62 2.43
CA PRO A 49 -0.38 -0.99 3.39
C PRO A 49 0.17 0.37 3.89
N ILE A 50 1.48 0.58 3.86
CA ILE A 50 2.08 1.88 4.23
C ILE A 50 1.68 2.95 3.21
N VAL A 51 1.77 2.65 1.91
CA VAL A 51 1.42 3.63 0.86
C VAL A 51 -0.10 3.88 0.84
N MET A 52 -0.91 2.82 0.97
CA MET A 52 -2.37 2.93 1.03
C MET A 52 -2.87 3.74 2.23
N ALA A 53 -2.11 3.83 3.32
CA ALA A 53 -2.46 4.61 4.51
C ALA A 53 -2.40 6.15 4.31
N TYR A 54 -2.18 6.65 3.10
CA TYR A 54 -2.22 8.10 2.84
C TYR A 54 -3.62 8.65 3.16
N PRO A 55 -3.74 9.73 3.96
CA PRO A 55 -5.03 10.28 4.37
C PRO A 55 -5.82 10.83 3.17
N ASP A 56 -7.14 10.78 3.26
CA ASP A 56 -8.07 11.28 2.23
C ASP A 56 -7.86 10.63 0.84
N SER A 57 -7.21 9.46 0.78
CA SER A 57 -7.08 8.68 -0.44
C SER A 57 -8.35 7.89 -0.73
N VAL A 58 -8.66 7.74 -2.02
CA VAL A 58 -9.68 6.81 -2.50
C VAL A 58 -8.98 5.52 -2.92
N ILE A 59 -9.36 4.40 -2.29
CA ILE A 59 -8.73 3.11 -2.54
C ILE A 59 -9.67 2.27 -3.39
N TYR A 60 -9.16 1.80 -4.53
CA TYR A 60 -9.86 0.85 -5.39
C TYR A 60 -9.20 -0.52 -5.30
N GLN A 61 -10.00 -1.54 -5.00
CA GLN A 61 -9.61 -2.93 -5.17
C GLN A 61 -10.02 -3.41 -6.56
N LEU A 62 -9.08 -3.98 -7.30
CA LEU A 62 -9.33 -4.58 -8.61
C LEU A 62 -9.65 -6.07 -8.41
N GLY A 63 -10.84 -6.49 -8.82
CA GLY A 63 -11.28 -7.88 -8.76
C GLY A 63 -11.89 -8.36 -10.08
N SER A 64 -12.41 -9.58 -10.08
CA SER A 64 -13.08 -10.20 -11.23
C SER A 64 -14.31 -9.41 -11.72
N ASN A 65 -14.96 -8.66 -10.84
CA ASN A 65 -16.14 -7.84 -11.14
C ASN A 65 -15.78 -6.37 -11.47
N GLY A 66 -14.51 -6.05 -11.67
CA GLY A 66 -14.01 -4.69 -11.91
C GLY A 66 -13.43 -4.02 -10.67
N ALA A 67 -13.32 -2.70 -10.71
CA ALA A 67 -12.80 -1.88 -9.62
C ALA A 67 -13.91 -1.53 -8.63
N GLN A 68 -13.67 -1.79 -7.34
CA GLN A 68 -14.57 -1.42 -6.24
C GLN A 68 -13.85 -0.51 -5.25
N GLU A 69 -14.51 0.57 -4.84
CA GLU A 69 -14.00 1.43 -3.78
C GLU A 69 -14.13 0.71 -2.42
N ILE A 70 -13.06 0.68 -1.64
CA ILE A 70 -13.02 0.03 -0.32
C ILE A 70 -12.33 0.91 0.70
N GLN A 71 -12.59 0.67 1.98
CA GLN A 71 -11.84 1.33 3.06
C GLN A 71 -10.44 0.73 3.20
N TYR A 72 -9.52 1.49 3.77
CA TYR A 72 -8.14 1.06 4.01
C TYR A 72 -8.08 -0.23 4.85
N GLU A 73 -8.86 -0.28 5.93
CA GLU A 73 -8.93 -1.42 6.83
C GLU A 73 -9.55 -2.67 6.18
N ASP A 74 -10.32 -2.48 5.11
CA ASP A 74 -10.94 -3.58 4.36
C ASP A 74 -9.98 -4.15 3.30
N THR A 75 -8.84 -3.50 3.05
CA THR A 75 -7.85 -4.02 2.10
C THR A 75 -7.23 -5.34 2.60
N GLU A 76 -7.09 -6.31 1.70
CA GLU A 76 -6.45 -7.60 2.02
C GLU A 76 -5.04 -7.41 2.59
N HIS A 77 -4.24 -6.54 1.97
CA HIS A 77 -2.88 -6.27 2.40
C HIS A 77 -2.81 -5.70 3.81
N TYR A 78 -3.74 -4.80 4.20
CA TYR A 78 -3.84 -4.34 5.57
C TYR A 78 -4.17 -5.49 6.52
N GLN A 79 -5.24 -6.24 6.24
CA GLN A 79 -5.73 -7.29 7.13
C GLN A 79 -4.67 -8.38 7.35
N VAL A 80 -4.09 -8.90 6.26
CA VAL A 80 -3.05 -9.94 6.30
C VAL A 80 -1.82 -9.44 7.06
N THR A 81 -1.32 -8.25 6.71
CA THR A 81 -0.12 -7.69 7.36
C THR A 81 -0.37 -7.46 8.85
N ARG A 82 -1.51 -6.85 9.21
CA ARG A 82 -1.89 -6.57 10.60
C ARG A 82 -2.01 -7.86 11.41
N ASN A 83 -2.72 -8.86 10.89
CA ASN A 83 -2.93 -10.13 11.57
C ASN A 83 -1.60 -10.86 11.80
N PHE A 84 -0.75 -10.92 10.78
CA PHE A 84 0.57 -11.55 10.89
C PHE A 84 1.46 -10.85 11.92
N LEU A 85 1.49 -9.51 11.93
CA LEU A 85 2.30 -8.75 12.89
C LEU A 85 1.78 -8.86 14.33
N ASN A 86 0.46 -8.96 14.53
CA ASN A 86 -0.16 -9.06 15.86
C ASN A 86 -0.18 -10.48 16.43
N SER A 87 -0.09 -11.50 15.58
CA SER A 87 -0.24 -12.91 15.98
C SER A 87 0.75 -13.80 15.24
N ARG A 88 2.02 -13.39 15.23
CA ARG A 88 3.09 -13.99 14.42
C ARG A 88 3.32 -15.47 14.73
N GLU A 89 3.42 -15.84 16.00
CA GLU A 89 3.71 -17.21 16.44
C GLU A 89 2.58 -18.16 16.01
N GLN A 90 1.33 -17.79 16.28
CA GLN A 90 0.15 -18.56 15.87
C GLN A 90 0.04 -18.63 14.35
N SER A 91 0.32 -17.53 13.64
CA SER A 91 0.31 -17.52 12.17
C SER A 91 1.33 -18.50 11.62
N LEU A 92 2.55 -18.54 12.18
CA LEU A 92 3.60 -19.46 11.76
C LEU A 92 3.28 -20.91 12.09
N GLU A 93 2.66 -21.18 13.25
CA GLU A 93 2.22 -22.53 13.62
C GLU A 93 1.22 -23.09 12.61
N VAL A 94 0.19 -22.32 12.26
CA VAL A 94 -0.84 -22.73 11.29
C VAL A 94 -0.26 -22.86 9.88
N LEU A 95 0.59 -21.91 9.44
CA LEU A 95 1.15 -21.92 8.09
C LEU A 95 2.19 -23.02 7.86
N LEU A 96 2.85 -23.48 8.93
CA LEU A 96 3.95 -24.45 8.86
C LEU A 96 3.59 -25.82 9.44
N SER A 97 2.36 -26.03 9.92
CA SER A 97 1.89 -27.35 10.32
C SER A 97 1.71 -28.26 9.11
N ASP A 98 2.20 -29.50 9.18
CA ASP A 98 2.13 -30.52 8.11
C ASP A 98 0.68 -31.00 7.78
N GLU A 99 -0.36 -30.35 8.31
CA GLU A 99 -1.78 -30.68 8.07
C GLU A 99 -2.40 -29.89 6.89
N GLY A 100 -1.56 -29.44 5.95
CA GLY A 100 -1.96 -28.58 4.83
C GLY A 100 -1.66 -29.16 3.44
N ASP A 101 -1.98 -30.43 3.19
CA ASP A 101 -2.22 -30.96 1.84
C ASP A 101 -3.20 -32.15 1.93
N GLY A 102 -4.48 -31.87 1.63
CA GLY A 102 -5.59 -32.81 1.52
C GLY A 102 -6.71 -32.23 0.70
#